data_AF-A0A2H0XGE3-F1
#
_entry.id   AF-A0A2H0XGE3-F1
#
_cell.length_a   1.000
_cell.length_b   1.000
_cell.length_c   1.000
_cell.angle_alpha   90.00
_cell.angle_beta   90.00
_cell.angle_gamma   90.00
#
_symmetry.space_group_name_H-M   'P 1'
#
loop_
_entity.id
_entity.type
_entity.pdbx_description
1 polymer ?
#
loop_
_entity_poly.entity_id
_entity_poly.type
_entity_poly.pdbx_seq_one_letter_code
_entity_poly.pdbx_strand_id
1 'polypeptide(L)'
;MFSVLLTPPIVTGKTIVTDRIVVSFSKKIQQTTIFSILAGYNLTVIKVIPSIDAFVLKTPQGKEDLIIDQLNTLDTVIYAERIGIARGATTPTDPDYGNLGQGFMPHKRYTHQTLGMFPQAVG
;
A
#
# COMPACT_ATOMS: atom_id res chain seq x y z
N MET A 1 13.00 27.56 23.96
CA MET A 1 12.28 26.32 23.58
C MET A 1 12.18 26.30 22.06
N PHE A 2 12.98 25.47 21.38
CA PHE A 2 12.92 25.32 19.92
C PHE A 2 11.96 24.18 19.57
N SER A 3 10.79 24.51 19.00
CA SER A 3 9.96 23.52 18.31
C SER A 3 10.61 23.23 16.95
N VAL A 4 11.27 22.08 16.83
CA VAL A 4 11.66 21.56 15.54
C VAL A 4 10.40 21.00 14.90
N LEU A 5 9.79 21.79 14.01
CA LEU A 5 8.80 21.30 13.05
C LEU A 5 9.47 20.23 12.19
N LEU A 6 9.30 18.96 12.55
CA LEU A 6 9.65 17.79 11.74
C LEU A 6 8.76 17.81 10.49
N THR A 7 9.09 18.66 9.53
CA THR A 7 8.53 18.58 8.21
C THR A 7 9.20 17.38 7.54
N PRO A 8 8.44 16.31 7.20
CA PRO A 8 9.02 15.19 6.50
C PRO A 8 9.65 15.70 5.19
N PRO A 9 10.88 15.27 4.86
CA PRO A 9 11.52 15.65 3.60
C PRO A 9 10.60 15.21 2.45
N ILE A 10 10.35 16.10 1.51
CA ILE A 10 9.55 15.80 0.33
C ILE A 10 10.53 15.35 -0.76
N VAL A 11 10.48 14.07 -1.10
CA VAL A 11 11.17 13.55 -2.29
C VAL A 11 10.10 13.39 -3.36
N THR A 12 10.18 14.21 -4.42
CA THR A 12 9.33 14.08 -5.62
C THR A 12 7.82 14.20 -5.37
N GLY A 13 7.40 15.17 -4.56
CA GLY A 13 5.97 15.42 -4.28
C GLY A 13 5.27 14.36 -3.42
N LYS A 14 6.01 13.34 -2.95
CA LYS A 14 5.52 12.34 -2.00
C LYS A 14 6.02 12.69 -0.60
N THR A 15 5.09 12.82 0.35
CA THR A 15 5.44 12.88 1.76
C THR A 15 5.95 11.49 2.18
N ILE A 16 7.17 11.42 2.71
CA ILE A 16 7.78 10.17 3.18
C ILE A 16 7.88 10.15 4.70
N VAL A 17 7.83 8.96 5.28
CA VAL A 17 8.16 8.79 6.69
C VAL A 17 9.68 8.85 6.83
N THR A 18 10.18 9.80 7.63
CA THR A 18 11.59 9.81 8.06
C THR A 18 11.88 8.59 8.91
N ASP A 19 13.12 8.14 9.01
CA ASP A 19 13.56 7.06 9.90
C ASP A 19 13.00 5.66 9.65
N ARG A 20 12.28 5.46 8.54
CA ARG A 20 11.68 4.16 8.22
C ARG A 20 11.82 3.76 6.76
N ILE A 21 12.07 2.47 6.60
CA ILE A 21 12.14 1.81 5.30
C ILE A 21 11.30 0.54 5.32
N VAL A 22 10.90 0.07 4.16
CA VAL A 22 10.34 -1.26 3.96
C VAL A 22 11.34 -2.08 3.15
N VAL A 23 11.53 -3.34 3.54
CA VAL A 23 12.45 -4.28 2.88
C VAL A 23 11.75 -5.61 2.70
N SER A 24 11.82 -6.18 1.50
CA SER A 24 11.38 -7.55 1.23
C SER A 24 12.57 -8.43 0.91
N PHE A 25 12.57 -9.64 1.47
CA PHE A 25 13.62 -10.63 1.26
C PHE A 25 13.10 -11.79 0.41
N SER A 26 14.01 -12.44 -0.30
CA SER A 26 13.73 -13.65 -1.08
C SER A 26 13.20 -14.77 -0.17
N LYS A 27 12.16 -15.50 -0.61
CA LYS A 27 11.61 -16.65 0.13
C LYS A 27 12.60 -17.78 0.40
N LYS A 28 13.77 -17.76 -0.25
CA LYS A 28 14.83 -18.74 -0.11
C LYS A 28 15.71 -18.51 1.13
N ILE A 29 15.65 -17.34 1.76
CA ILE A 29 16.47 -17.01 2.93
C ILE A 29 15.75 -17.41 4.23
N GLN A 30 16.51 -17.96 5.18
CA GLN A 30 15.97 -18.28 6.49
C GLN A 30 15.77 -17.02 7.34
N GLN A 31 14.73 -17.04 8.18
CA GLN A 31 14.36 -15.90 9.01
C GLN A 31 15.49 -15.47 9.97
N THR A 32 16.28 -16.42 10.48
CA THR A 32 17.45 -16.14 11.32
C THR A 32 18.50 -15.30 10.58
N THR A 33 18.79 -15.65 9.32
CA THR A 33 19.72 -14.90 8.47
C THR A 33 19.18 -13.50 8.18
N ILE A 34 17.88 -13.35 7.95
CA ILE A 34 17.25 -12.03 7.81
C ILE A 34 17.54 -11.17 9.04
N PHE A 35 17.25 -11.67 10.24
CA PHE A 35 17.51 -10.91 11.47
C PHE A 35 18.98 -10.57 11.68
N SER A 36 19.91 -11.47 11.30
CA SER A 36 21.35 -11.18 11.33
C SER A 36 21.74 -10.06 10.37
N ILE A 37 21.21 -10.05 9.15
CA ILE A 37 21.43 -8.97 8.17
C ILE A 37 20.92 -7.66 8.76
N LEU A 38 19.66 -7.64 9.22
CA LEU A 38 19.04 -6.44 9.78
C LEU A 38 19.83 -5.88 10.98
N ALA A 39 20.30 -6.74 11.88
CA ALA A 39 21.15 -6.35 12.99
C ALA A 39 22.48 -5.74 12.53
N GLY A 40 23.10 -6.28 11.47
CA GLY A 40 24.33 -5.74 10.88
C GLY A 40 24.20 -4.31 10.35
N TYR A 41 23.01 -3.91 9.92
CA TYR A 41 22.70 -2.54 9.49
C TYR A 41 22.13 -1.65 10.61
N ASN A 42 22.12 -2.11 11.86
CA ASN A 42 21.48 -1.44 13.00
C ASN A 42 19.99 -1.12 12.76
N LEU A 43 19.28 -2.03 12.08
CA LEU A 43 17.87 -1.89 11.77
C LEU A 43 17.00 -2.56 12.83
N THR A 44 15.97 -1.84 13.28
CA THR A 44 15.01 -2.38 14.26
C THR A 44 13.71 -2.75 13.55
N VAL A 45 13.24 -3.98 13.73
CA VAL A 45 11.96 -4.41 13.16
C VAL A 45 10.81 -3.75 13.92
N ILE A 46 10.01 -2.96 13.20
CA ILE A 46 8.78 -2.35 13.73
C ILE A 46 7.59 -3.28 13.49
N LYS A 47 7.51 -3.82 12.26
CA LYS A 47 6.37 -4.65 11.83
C LYS A 47 6.80 -5.61 10.73
N VAL A 48 6.21 -6.79 10.73
CA VAL A 48 6.28 -7.76 9.63
C VAL A 48 4.95 -7.72 8.87
N ILE A 49 5.00 -7.79 7.54
CA ILE A 49 3.84 -7.86 6.64
C ILE A 49 3.90 -9.21 5.92
N PRO A 50 3.30 -10.27 6.50
CA PRO A 50 3.46 -11.64 5.97
C PRO A 50 2.88 -11.84 4.57
N SER A 51 1.84 -11.09 4.20
CA SER A 51 1.17 -11.24 2.90
C SER A 51 2.06 -10.89 1.70
N ILE A 52 3.11 -10.10 1.93
CA ILE A 52 4.07 -9.66 0.89
C ILE A 52 5.52 -9.91 1.31
N ASP A 53 5.74 -10.72 2.35
CA ASP A 53 7.07 -11.06 2.87
C ASP A 53 7.98 -9.83 3.07
N ALA A 54 7.42 -8.78 3.69
CA ALA A 54 8.10 -7.51 3.88
C ALA A 54 8.23 -7.13 5.36
N PHE A 55 9.26 -6.36 5.66
CA PHE A 55 9.59 -5.86 6.99
C PHE A 55 9.60 -4.34 6.97
N VAL A 56 8.88 -3.74 7.90
CA VAL A 56 8.94 -2.31 8.21
C VAL A 56 10.01 -2.13 9.27
N LEU A 57 11.02 -1.34 8.96
CA LEU A 57 12.23 -1.19 9.76
C LEU A 57 12.42 0.26 10.18
N LYS A 58 12.90 0.45 11.40
CA LYS A 58 13.47 1.73 11.85
C LYS A 58 14.93 1.78 11.44
N THR A 59 15.34 2.88 10.82
CA THR A 59 16.73 3.15 10.46
C THR A 59 17.37 4.13 11.44
N PRO A 60 18.70 4.17 11.53
CA PRO A 60 19.42 5.33 12.04
C PRO A 60 19.00 6.60 11.26
N GLN A 61 18.87 7.71 11.98
CA GLN A 61 18.40 8.97 11.41
C GLN A 61 19.36 9.47 10.32
N GLY A 62 18.83 9.81 9.14
CA GLY A 62 19.60 10.36 8.03
C GLY A 62 20.45 9.31 7.27
N LYS A 63 20.22 8.02 7.50
CA LYS A 63 20.90 6.91 6.82
C LYS A 63 19.99 6.09 5.92
N GLU A 64 18.73 6.49 5.75
CA GLU A 64 17.70 5.76 5.03
C GLU A 64 18.17 5.40 3.60
N ASP A 65 18.56 6.41 2.81
CA ASP A 65 18.91 6.21 1.40
C ASP A 65 20.16 5.34 1.24
N LEU A 66 21.19 5.60 2.04
CA LEU A 66 22.41 4.79 2.04
C LEU A 66 22.12 3.32 2.34
N ILE A 67 21.29 3.06 3.35
CA ILE A 67 20.92 1.70 3.73
C ILE A 67 20.05 1.05 2.65
N ILE A 68 19.12 1.80 2.05
CA ILE A 68 18.31 1.32 0.93
C ILE A 68 19.22 0.89 -0.22
N ASP A 69 20.15 1.74 -0.62
CA ASP A 69 21.09 1.46 -1.71
C ASP A 69 21.92 0.20 -1.41
N GLN A 70 22.46 0.10 -0.19
CA GLN A 70 23.23 -1.06 0.25
C GLN A 70 22.40 -2.34 0.25
N LEU A 71 21.19 -2.31 0.81
CA LEU A 71 20.31 -3.48 0.86
C LEU A 71 19.90 -3.94 -0.54
N ASN A 72 19.62 -3.01 -1.46
CA ASN A 72 19.26 -3.33 -2.84
C ASN A 72 20.42 -3.95 -3.65
N THR A 73 21.66 -3.90 -3.15
CA THR A 73 22.78 -4.65 -3.77
C THR A 73 22.84 -6.12 -3.34
N LEU A 74 22.07 -6.54 -2.33
CA LEU A 74 22.08 -7.91 -1.84
C LEU A 74 21.17 -8.81 -2.67
N ASP A 75 21.70 -9.92 -3.18
CA ASP A 75 20.92 -10.93 -3.94
C ASP A 75 19.74 -11.53 -3.15
N THR A 76 19.77 -11.40 -1.83
CA THR A 76 18.73 -11.90 -0.91
C THR A 76 17.60 -10.89 -0.69
N VAL A 77 17.77 -9.64 -1.08
CA VAL A 77 16.77 -8.58 -0.98
C VAL A 77 16.07 -8.45 -2.33
N ILE A 78 14.73 -8.53 -2.32
CA ILE A 78 13.92 -8.30 -3.53
C ILE A 78 13.83 -6.80 -3.81
N TYR A 79 13.56 -6.03 -2.75
CA TYR A 79 13.57 -4.57 -2.80
C TYR A 79 13.68 -3.97 -1.40
N ALA A 80 14.22 -2.76 -1.33
CA ALA A 80 14.21 -1.86 -0.20
C ALA A 80 13.79 -0.46 -0.67
N GLU A 81 12.90 0.21 0.07
CA GLU A 81 12.43 1.56 -0.28
C GLU A 81 11.98 2.37 0.94
N ARG A 82 11.83 3.68 0.75
CA ARG A 82 11.22 4.56 1.76
C ARG A 82 9.72 4.32 1.85
N ILE A 83 9.17 4.50 3.04
CA ILE A 83 7.73 4.41 3.25
C ILE A 83 7.07 5.73 2.87
N GLY A 84 6.27 5.70 1.80
CA GLY A 84 5.42 6.82 1.42
C GLY A 84 4.21 6.97 2.34
N ILE A 85 3.80 8.21 2.59
CA ILE A 85 2.54 8.55 3.24
C ILE A 85 1.50 8.78 2.16
N ALA A 86 0.55 7.86 2.03
CA ALA A 86 -0.63 8.06 1.21
C ALA A 86 -1.69 8.86 1.99
N ARG A 87 -2.23 9.92 1.39
CA ARG A 87 -3.40 10.63 1.92
C ARG A 87 -4.63 10.11 1.17
N GLY A 88 -5.58 9.53 1.90
CA GLY A 88 -6.88 9.21 1.33
C GLY A 88 -7.62 10.49 0.96
N ALA A 89 -8.26 10.51 -0.22
CA ALA A 89 -9.23 11.56 -0.52
C ALA A 89 -10.41 11.40 0.45
N THR A 90 -10.62 12.39 1.32
CA THR A 90 -11.75 12.40 2.26
C THR A 90 -13.01 13.01 1.66
N THR A 91 -12.87 13.69 0.51
CA THR A 91 -13.99 14.21 -0.26
C THR A 91 -14.41 13.15 -1.28
N PRO A 92 -15.68 12.71 -1.26
CA PRO A 92 -16.19 11.83 -2.30
C PRO A 92 -16.09 12.52 -3.64
N THR A 93 -15.53 11.81 -4.62
CA THR A 93 -15.45 12.29 -6.01
C THR A 93 -16.77 12.08 -6.75
N ASP A 94 -17.80 11.62 -6.05
CA ASP A 94 -19.15 11.50 -6.57
C ASP A 94 -19.71 12.93 -6.78
N PRO A 95 -20.01 13.31 -8.05
CA PRO A 95 -20.59 14.62 -8.36
C PRO A 95 -21.91 14.88 -7.63
N ASP A 96 -22.61 13.82 -7.19
CA ASP A 96 -23.90 13.87 -6.54
C ASP A 96 -23.80 13.85 -5.00
N TYR A 97 -22.60 13.75 -4.42
CA TYR A 97 -22.42 13.71 -2.96
C TYR A 97 -22.92 14.99 -2.24
N GLY A 98 -22.97 16.11 -2.94
CA GLY A 98 -23.54 17.38 -2.44
C GLY A 98 -25.02 17.58 -2.73
N ASN A 99 -25.65 16.72 -3.55
CA ASN A 99 -27.03 16.88 -4.01
C ASN A 99 -28.00 16.10 -3.11
N LEU A 100 -28.27 16.62 -1.91
CA LEU A 100 -29.29 16.10 -0.98
C LEU A 100 -30.73 16.12 -1.53
N GLY A 101 -30.95 16.64 -2.75
CA GLY A 101 -32.25 16.75 -3.40
C GLY A 101 -32.60 15.63 -4.40
N GLN A 102 -31.67 14.76 -4.77
CA GLN A 102 -31.97 13.62 -5.66
C GLN A 102 -32.15 12.36 -4.81
N GLY A 103 -33.37 12.21 -4.28
CA GLY A 103 -33.78 10.99 -3.61
C GLY A 103 -33.55 9.78 -4.52
N PHE A 104 -32.79 8.80 -4.04
CA PHE A 104 -32.62 7.51 -4.70
C PHE A 104 -33.99 6.92 -5.02
N MET A 105 -34.40 7.01 -6.28
CA MET A 105 -35.59 6.30 -6.75
C MET A 105 -35.24 4.80 -6.72
N PRO A 106 -36.01 3.96 -5.99
CA PRO A 106 -35.78 2.52 -6.03
C PRO A 106 -36.00 2.03 -7.47
N HIS A 107 -34.98 1.43 -8.07
CA HIS A 107 -35.08 0.81 -9.38
C HIS A 107 -36.22 -0.22 -9.36
N LYS A 108 -37.23 0.00 -10.22
CA LYS A 108 -38.29 -0.98 -10.49
C LYS A 108 -37.62 -2.31 -10.88
N ARG A 109 -37.97 -3.39 -10.18
CA ARG A 109 -37.58 -4.75 -10.55
C ARG A 109 -38.11 -5.04 -11.96
N TYR A 110 -37.20 -5.26 -12.91
CA TYR A 110 -37.53 -5.88 -14.18
C TYR A 110 -37.83 -7.36 -13.93
N THR A 111 -39.09 -7.77 -14.04
CA THR A 111 -39.46 -9.18 -14.16
C THR A 111 -39.19 -9.64 -15.58
N HIS A 112 -38.09 -10.35 -15.78
CA HIS A 112 -37.91 -11.20 -16.95
C HIS A 112 -38.85 -12.42 -16.81
N GLN A 113 -39.96 -12.42 -17.55
CA GLN A 113 -40.62 -13.69 -17.92
C GLN A 113 -40.68 -13.77 -19.44
N THR A 114 -39.69 -14.47 -19.96
CA THR A 114 -39.56 -14.99 -21.32
C THR A 114 -40.77 -15.84 -21.68
N LEU A 115 -41.38 -15.63 -22.85
CA LEU A 115 -42.08 -16.70 -23.57
C LEU A 115 -42.04 -16.39 -25.07
N GLY A 116 -41.16 -17.12 -25.75
CA GLY A 116 -40.95 -17.06 -27.18
C GLY A 116 -42.17 -17.55 -27.96
N MET A 117 -42.33 -16.96 -29.13
CA MET A 117 -43.15 -17.49 -30.22
C MET A 117 -42.58 -18.84 -30.68
N PHE A 118 -43.43 -19.86 -30.76
CA PHE A 118 -43.24 -20.99 -31.68
C PHE A 118 -44.52 -21.13 -32.53
N PRO A 119 -44.42 -21.20 -33.87
CA PRO A 119 -45.56 -21.50 -34.72
C PRO A 119 -45.92 -22.99 -34.65
N GLN A 120 -47.21 -23.32 -34.54
CA GLN A 120 -47.70 -24.68 -34.75
C GLN A 120 -47.85 -24.95 -36.26
N ALA A 121 -47.23 -26.03 -36.72
CA ALA A 121 -47.50 -26.65 -38.02
C ALA A 121 -47.90 -28.12 -37.80
N VAL A 122 -49.16 -28.40 -38.11
CA VAL A 122 -49.80 -29.63 -38.64
C VAL A 122 -49.49 -30.99 -38.00
N GLY A 123 -50.58 -31.65 -37.55
CA GLY A 123 -50.70 -33.06 -37.21
C GLY A 123 -52.11 -33.35 -36.72
#